data_AF-A0A932LXS7-F1
#
_entry.id   AF-A0A932LXS7-F1
#
_cell.length_a   1.000
_cell.length_b   1.000
_cell.length_c   1.000
_cell.angle_alpha   90.00
_cell.angle_beta   90.00
_cell.angle_gamma   90.00
#
_symmetry.space_group_name_H-M   'P 1'
#
loop_
_entity.id
_entity.type
_entity.pdbx_description
1 polymer ?
#
loop_
_entity_poly.entity_id
_entity_poly.type
_entity_poly.pdbx_seq_one_letter_code
_entity_poly.pdbx_strand_id
1 'polypeptide(L)'
;MEEQGTDLANRLLFFELEWLALEEGAAQSLLREPALAPYRHYLETLRRFAPHKLSEPEEKIVNEKENTGRRAFGRLFSELTSGLTFPVEQDGEVRDLTLSETLACLHQADRALRRRALEALFEVLARHGLILTVTYDTLVQDHLLMDRLRRYPHPMAERHLSNEIEHEAVERMLGVAEANYGIAHDYFALKARLLGLPRLALYDQYAPVGGPLPPCTFDRARELILAAFGDFAPVFREVAEQFFSRRWIDAEIRKGKHGGAVCSRPSPALHPYILCNYTDNLRDVLTVAHELGHGLHGHFA
;
A
#
# COMPACT_ATOMS: atom_id res chain seq x y z
N MET A 1 -0.33 10.70 -18.49
CA MET A 1 -1.31 10.80 -17.38
C MET A 1 -0.79 11.68 -16.24
N GLU A 2 0.41 11.45 -15.70
CA GLU A 2 0.95 12.28 -14.61
C GLU A 2 1.02 13.78 -14.98
N GLU A 3 1.55 14.11 -16.17
CA GLU A 3 1.62 15.50 -16.65
C GLU A 3 0.23 16.16 -16.75
N GLN A 4 -0.76 15.45 -17.31
CA GLN A 4 -2.14 15.95 -17.37
C GLN A 4 -2.75 16.15 -15.98
N GLY A 5 -2.41 15.29 -15.02
CA GLY A 5 -2.80 15.44 -13.63
C GLY A 5 -2.17 16.68 -12.98
N THR A 6 -0.89 16.93 -13.23
CA THR A 6 -0.19 18.15 -12.78
C THR A 6 -0.80 19.40 -13.39
N ASP A 7 -1.11 19.41 -14.68
CA ASP A 7 -1.74 20.54 -15.35
C ASP A 7 -3.11 20.87 -14.73
N LEU A 8 -3.92 19.85 -14.45
CA LEU A 8 -5.21 20.02 -13.78
C LEU A 8 -5.04 20.53 -12.35
N ALA A 9 -4.09 19.98 -11.58
CA ALA A 9 -3.80 20.42 -10.22
C ALA A 9 -3.38 21.90 -10.20
N ASN A 10 -2.47 22.32 -11.09
CA ASN A 10 -2.02 23.71 -11.19
C ASN A 10 -3.12 24.67 -11.64
N ARG A 11 -4.07 24.21 -12.47
CA ARG A 11 -5.24 25.00 -12.87
C ARG A 11 -6.27 25.19 -11.75
N LEU A 12 -6.35 24.25 -10.81
CA LEU A 12 -7.30 24.29 -9.69
C LEU A 12 -6.69 24.86 -8.40
N LEU A 13 -5.37 25.04 -8.36
CA LEU A 13 -4.63 25.49 -7.18
C LEU A 13 -5.14 26.81 -6.60
N PHE A 14 -5.61 27.74 -7.46
CA PHE A 14 -6.15 29.03 -7.02
C PHE A 14 -7.28 28.86 -5.99
N PHE A 15 -8.15 27.87 -6.17
CA PHE A 15 -9.31 27.67 -5.31
C PHE A 15 -8.88 27.39 -3.87
N GLU A 16 -7.94 26.48 -3.69
CA GLU A 16 -7.43 26.15 -2.36
C GLU A 16 -6.71 27.35 -1.75
N LEU A 17 -5.81 28.00 -2.48
CA LEU A 17 -5.02 29.11 -1.94
C LEU A 17 -5.86 30.33 -1.60
N GLU A 18 -6.82 30.69 -2.45
CA GLU A 18 -7.77 31.78 -2.17
C GLU A 18 -8.63 31.47 -0.96
N TRP A 19 -9.12 30.22 -0.82
CA TRP A 19 -9.87 29.78 0.36
C TRP A 19 -9.05 29.92 1.66
N LEU A 20 -7.76 29.56 1.62
CA LEU A 20 -6.86 29.67 2.77
C LEU A 20 -6.49 31.12 3.09
N ALA A 21 -6.48 32.00 2.08
CA ALA A 21 -6.19 33.43 2.23
C ALA A 21 -7.37 34.24 2.79
N LEU A 22 -8.60 33.70 2.78
CA LEU A 22 -9.76 34.37 3.36
C LEU A 22 -9.58 34.66 4.85
N GLU A 23 -9.92 35.89 5.23
CA GLU A 23 -10.04 36.29 6.63
C GLU A 23 -11.05 35.39 7.36
N GLU A 24 -10.77 35.11 8.64
CA GLU A 24 -11.54 34.14 9.42
C GLU A 24 -13.04 34.48 9.46
N GLY A 25 -13.39 35.76 9.58
CA GLY A 25 -14.81 36.19 9.56
C GLY A 25 -15.53 35.85 8.26
N ALA A 26 -14.86 36.04 7.11
CA ALA A 26 -15.42 35.74 5.79
C ALA A 26 -15.55 34.23 5.58
N ALA A 27 -14.52 33.46 5.93
CA ALA A 27 -14.53 32.01 5.86
C ALA A 27 -15.66 31.43 6.75
N GLN A 28 -15.80 31.90 7.99
CA GLN A 28 -16.87 31.48 8.89
C GLN A 28 -18.26 31.85 8.38
N SER A 29 -18.42 32.99 7.71
CA SER A 29 -19.68 33.35 7.07
C SER A 29 -20.04 32.36 5.96
N LEU A 30 -19.09 32.01 5.09
CA LEU A 30 -19.28 31.04 4.03
C LEU A 30 -19.59 29.64 4.58
N LEU A 31 -18.86 29.18 5.60
CA LEU A 31 -19.11 27.87 6.21
C LEU A 31 -20.53 27.73 6.80
N ARG A 32 -21.16 28.85 7.19
CA ARG A 32 -22.55 28.87 7.70
C ARG A 32 -23.61 28.79 6.60
N GLU A 33 -23.25 28.99 5.34
CA GLU A 33 -24.21 28.91 4.23
C GLU A 33 -24.75 27.49 4.07
N PRO A 34 -26.08 27.28 4.04
CA PRO A 34 -26.67 25.95 3.89
C PRO A 34 -26.21 25.21 2.63
N ALA A 35 -25.93 25.96 1.55
CA ALA A 35 -25.43 25.40 0.30
C ALA A 35 -24.05 24.73 0.43
N LEU A 36 -23.26 25.12 1.43
CA LEU A 36 -21.92 24.58 1.69
C LEU A 36 -21.91 23.49 2.77
N ALA A 37 -23.07 23.15 3.36
CA ALA A 37 -23.15 22.12 4.39
C ALA A 37 -22.51 20.77 3.98
N PRO A 38 -22.68 20.24 2.75
CA PRO A 38 -22.03 19.00 2.33
C PRO A 38 -20.49 19.09 2.22
N TYR A 39 -19.94 20.30 2.07
CA TYR A 39 -18.51 20.55 1.84
C TYR A 39 -17.80 21.11 3.07
N ARG A 40 -18.55 21.42 4.14
CA ARG A 40 -18.04 22.09 5.33
C ARG A 40 -16.79 21.41 5.89
N HIS A 41 -16.87 20.10 6.09
CA HIS A 41 -15.76 19.34 6.66
C HIS A 41 -14.50 19.45 5.79
N TYR A 42 -14.64 19.29 4.47
CA TYR A 42 -13.52 19.47 3.54
C TYR A 42 -12.90 20.87 3.64
N LEU A 43 -13.73 21.91 3.64
CA LEU A 43 -13.29 23.30 3.71
C LEU A 43 -12.62 23.64 5.06
N GLU A 44 -13.14 23.12 6.16
CA GLU A 44 -12.54 23.25 7.51
C GLU A 44 -11.19 22.53 7.58
N THR A 45 -11.13 21.29 7.08
CA THR A 45 -9.90 20.49 7.06
C THR A 45 -8.83 21.15 6.20
N LEU A 46 -9.18 21.71 5.04
CA LEU A 46 -8.24 22.49 4.21
C LEU A 46 -7.60 23.64 4.99
N ARG A 47 -8.37 24.40 5.78
CA ARG A 47 -7.83 25.55 6.55
C ARG A 47 -6.75 25.14 7.54
N ARG A 48 -6.75 23.89 8.02
CA ARG A 48 -5.69 23.38 8.90
C ARG A 48 -4.32 23.36 8.21
N PHE A 49 -4.27 23.32 6.88
CA PHE A 49 -3.05 23.37 6.09
C PHE A 49 -2.55 24.80 5.80
N ALA A 50 -3.30 25.86 6.13
CA ALA A 50 -2.91 27.24 5.84
C ALA A 50 -1.49 27.60 6.32
N PRO A 51 -1.04 27.21 7.53
CA PRO A 51 0.33 27.49 7.98
C PRO A 51 1.41 26.78 7.16
N HIS A 52 1.04 25.77 6.38
CA HIS A 52 1.92 24.85 5.68
C HIS A 52 1.90 24.98 4.15
N LYS A 53 1.16 25.95 3.61
CA LYS A 53 1.17 26.24 2.18
C LYS A 53 2.25 27.25 1.80
N LEU A 54 2.78 27.06 0.60
CA LEU A 54 3.68 28.01 -0.06
C LEU A 54 2.85 29.02 -0.87
N SER A 55 3.52 30.00 -1.48
CA SER A 55 2.85 30.88 -2.44
C SER A 55 2.42 30.11 -3.69
N GLU A 56 1.44 30.62 -4.44
CA GLU A 56 0.93 29.96 -5.65
C GLU A 56 2.04 29.64 -6.67
N PRO A 57 2.98 30.56 -7.00
CA PRO A 57 4.07 30.23 -7.90
C PRO A 57 4.98 29.12 -7.36
N GLU A 58 5.25 29.09 -6.05
CA GLU A 58 6.08 28.06 -5.42
C GLU A 58 5.39 26.68 -5.46
N GLU A 59 4.10 26.61 -5.13
CA GLU A 59 3.33 25.35 -5.21
C GLU A 59 3.26 24.83 -6.65
N LYS A 60 3.11 25.71 -7.66
CA LYS A 60 3.16 25.31 -9.08
C LYS A 60 4.51 24.71 -9.46
N ILE A 61 5.60 25.36 -9.06
CA ILE A 61 6.96 24.86 -9.30
C ILE A 61 7.16 23.49 -8.64
N VAL A 62 6.71 23.32 -7.40
CA VAL A 62 6.77 22.02 -6.70
C VAL A 62 6.03 20.95 -7.49
N ASN A 63 4.77 21.20 -7.84
CA ASN A 63 3.93 20.25 -8.59
C ASN A 63 4.55 19.83 -9.94
N GLU A 64 5.12 20.77 -10.68
CA GLU A 64 5.80 20.49 -11.95
C GLU A 64 7.09 19.69 -11.74
N LYS A 65 7.90 20.08 -10.75
CA LYS A 65 9.18 19.44 -10.46
C LYS A 65 9.01 18.01 -9.96
N GLU A 66 7.95 17.70 -9.21
CA GLU A 66 7.68 16.35 -8.70
C GLU A 66 7.64 15.27 -9.80
N ASN A 67 7.17 15.59 -11.00
CA ASN A 67 7.15 14.66 -12.15
C ASN A 67 8.55 14.17 -12.53
N THR A 68 9.54 15.06 -12.44
CA THR A 68 10.95 14.79 -12.73
C THR A 68 11.79 14.51 -11.48
N GLY A 69 11.19 14.63 -10.29
CA GLY A 69 11.82 14.42 -8.99
C GLY A 69 11.19 13.23 -8.29
N ARG A 70 10.55 13.47 -7.14
CA ARG A 70 9.96 12.43 -6.27
C ARG A 70 9.19 11.33 -7.02
N ARG A 71 8.27 11.69 -7.94
CA ARG A 71 7.48 10.71 -8.70
C ARG A 71 8.34 9.85 -9.61
N ALA A 72 9.35 10.45 -10.26
CA ALA A 72 10.29 9.71 -11.10
C ALA A 72 11.10 8.68 -10.30
N PHE A 73 11.55 9.01 -9.09
CA PHE A 73 12.26 8.07 -8.22
C PHE A 73 11.35 6.95 -7.69
N GLY A 74 10.09 7.26 -7.36
CA GLY A 74 9.10 6.23 -7.00
C GLY A 74 8.81 5.26 -8.15
N ARG A 75 8.72 5.78 -9.39
CA ARG A 75 8.61 4.95 -10.60
C ARG A 75 9.86 4.13 -10.85
N LEU A 76 11.05 4.71 -10.71
CA LEU A 76 12.33 4.00 -10.84
C LEU A 76 12.39 2.80 -9.90
N PHE A 77 12.02 2.97 -8.62
CA PHE A 77 11.96 1.87 -7.66
C PHE A 77 10.99 0.77 -8.13
N SER A 78 9.79 1.15 -8.57
CA SER A 78 8.74 0.22 -8.99
C SER A 78 9.14 -0.55 -10.25
N GLU A 79 9.67 0.12 -11.26
CA GLU A 79 10.11 -0.48 -12.52
C GLU A 79 11.33 -1.38 -12.30
N LEU A 80 12.31 -0.93 -11.50
CA LEU A 80 13.47 -1.74 -11.15
C LEU A 80 13.03 -3.03 -10.47
N THR A 81 12.29 -2.93 -9.36
CA THR A 81 11.93 -4.11 -8.55
C THR A 81 10.98 -5.08 -9.24
N SER A 82 10.03 -4.58 -10.05
CA SER A 82 9.13 -5.44 -10.85
C SER A 82 9.83 -6.12 -12.03
N GLY A 83 10.94 -5.56 -12.51
CA GLY A 83 11.76 -6.13 -13.57
C GLY A 83 12.74 -7.21 -13.10
N LEU A 84 13.04 -7.29 -11.80
CA LEU A 84 13.98 -8.27 -11.24
C LEU A 84 13.43 -9.69 -11.32
N THR A 85 14.34 -10.64 -11.57
CA THR A 85 14.10 -12.07 -11.42
C THR A 85 15.10 -12.66 -10.43
N PHE A 86 14.69 -13.72 -9.75
CA PHE A 86 15.43 -14.35 -8.67
C PHE A 86 15.66 -15.82 -9.00
N PRO A 87 16.92 -16.26 -9.18
CA PRO A 87 17.21 -17.65 -9.48
C PRO A 87 17.02 -18.50 -8.22
N VAL A 88 16.03 -19.39 -8.23
CA VAL A 88 15.73 -20.29 -7.12
C VAL A 88 15.70 -21.73 -7.62
N GLU A 89 16.51 -22.59 -7.00
CA GLU A 89 16.49 -24.03 -7.31
C GLU A 89 15.23 -24.69 -6.73
N GLN A 90 14.45 -25.32 -7.60
CA GLN A 90 13.25 -26.10 -7.32
C GLN A 90 13.35 -27.43 -8.07
N ASP A 91 13.16 -28.55 -7.39
CA ASP A 91 13.15 -29.89 -7.99
C ASP A 91 14.40 -30.24 -8.83
N GLY A 92 15.56 -29.68 -8.46
CA GLY A 92 16.83 -29.90 -9.14
C GLY A 92 17.09 -28.97 -10.34
N GLU A 93 16.18 -28.05 -10.65
CA GLU A 93 16.34 -27.05 -11.71
C GLU A 93 16.32 -25.62 -11.14
N VAL A 94 17.18 -24.76 -11.68
CA VAL A 94 17.18 -23.33 -11.32
C VAL A 94 16.13 -22.62 -12.16
N ARG A 95 15.14 -22.01 -11.51
CA ARG A 95 14.09 -21.22 -12.15
C ARG A 95 14.24 -19.75 -11.79
N ASP A 96 14.09 -18.88 -12.79
CA ASP A 96 14.01 -17.44 -12.58
C ASP A 96 12.59 -17.05 -12.17
N LEU A 97 12.41 -16.79 -10.88
CA LEU A 97 11.13 -16.40 -10.30
C LEU A 97 10.97 -14.87 -10.28
N THR A 98 9.73 -14.38 -10.38
CA THR A 98 9.40 -12.99 -10.06
C THR A 98 9.54 -12.73 -8.54
N LEU A 99 9.50 -11.46 -8.12
CA LEU A 99 9.50 -11.11 -6.71
C LEU A 99 8.35 -11.79 -5.95
N SER A 100 7.14 -11.78 -6.53
CA SER A 100 5.94 -12.38 -5.94
C SER A 100 6.09 -13.90 -5.77
N GLU A 101 6.57 -14.61 -6.79
CA GLU A 101 6.82 -16.05 -6.73
C GLU A 101 7.92 -16.40 -5.71
N THR A 102 8.97 -15.58 -5.62
CA THR A 102 10.06 -15.75 -4.65
C THR A 102 9.56 -15.59 -3.21
N LEU A 103 8.72 -14.58 -2.95
CA LEU A 103 8.10 -14.39 -1.63
C LEU A 103 7.10 -15.51 -1.29
N ALA A 104 6.37 -16.03 -2.28
CA ALA A 104 5.48 -17.17 -2.10
C ALA A 104 6.23 -18.43 -1.65
N CYS A 105 7.49 -18.61 -2.08
CA CYS A 105 8.33 -19.72 -1.62
C CYS A 105 8.54 -19.70 -0.09
N LEU A 106 8.53 -18.54 0.57
CA LEU A 106 8.69 -18.41 2.03
C LEU A 106 7.52 -19.03 2.83
N HIS A 107 6.40 -19.32 2.18
CA HIS A 107 5.24 -19.95 2.79
C HIS A 107 5.18 -21.46 2.57
N GLN A 108 6.16 -22.03 1.86
CA GLN A 108 6.20 -23.47 1.57
C GLN A 108 6.72 -24.26 2.77
N ALA A 109 6.27 -25.52 2.88
CA ALA A 109 6.68 -26.41 3.96
C ALA A 109 8.18 -26.76 3.90
N ASP A 110 8.76 -26.86 2.70
CA ASP A 110 10.18 -27.14 2.51
C ASP A 110 11.05 -25.98 3.01
N ARG A 111 11.75 -26.22 4.12
CA ARG A 111 12.67 -25.27 4.73
C ARG A 111 13.86 -24.93 3.83
N ALA A 112 14.36 -25.89 3.05
CA ALA A 112 15.49 -25.66 2.15
C ALA A 112 15.09 -24.72 1.02
N LEU A 113 13.91 -24.91 0.43
CA LEU A 113 13.34 -23.96 -0.53
C LEU A 113 13.19 -22.55 0.05
N ARG A 114 12.59 -22.41 1.25
CA ARG A 114 12.46 -21.09 1.90
C ARG A 114 13.79 -20.39 2.07
N ARG A 115 14.82 -21.14 2.48
CA ARG A 115 16.18 -20.62 2.64
C ARG A 115 16.76 -20.16 1.30
N ARG A 116 16.75 -21.01 0.27
CA ARG A 116 17.25 -20.66 -1.07
C ARG A 116 16.54 -19.44 -1.64
N ALA A 117 15.22 -19.36 -1.50
CA ALA A 117 14.44 -18.22 -1.98
C ALA A 117 14.81 -16.91 -1.26
N LEU A 118 14.98 -16.94 0.07
CA LEU A 118 15.39 -15.75 0.83
C LEU A 118 16.83 -15.33 0.53
N GLU A 119 17.75 -16.29 0.37
CA GLU A 119 19.14 -16.02 0.00
C GLU A 119 19.22 -15.41 -1.41
N ALA A 120 18.52 -15.96 -2.39
CA ALA A 120 18.43 -15.42 -3.75
C ALA A 120 17.82 -14.01 -3.76
N LEU A 121 16.75 -13.78 -2.98
CA LEU A 121 16.14 -12.46 -2.81
C LEU A 121 17.16 -11.42 -2.34
N PHE A 122 17.88 -11.72 -1.26
CA PHE A 122 18.87 -10.79 -0.72
C PHE A 122 20.09 -10.61 -1.63
N GLU A 123 20.57 -11.68 -2.27
CA GLU A 123 21.70 -11.59 -3.20
C GLU A 123 21.38 -10.65 -4.38
N VAL A 124 20.23 -10.85 -5.02
CA VAL A 124 19.82 -10.02 -6.15
C VAL A 124 19.60 -8.57 -5.71
N LEU A 125 18.88 -8.34 -4.60
CA LEU A 125 18.66 -6.98 -4.09
C LEU A 125 19.99 -6.30 -3.70
N ALA A 126 20.94 -7.03 -3.13
CA ALA A 126 22.25 -6.50 -2.76
C ALA A 126 23.05 -6.02 -3.98
N ARG A 127 22.95 -6.71 -5.13
CA ARG A 127 23.58 -6.28 -6.39
C ARG A 127 23.01 -4.94 -6.89
N HIS A 128 21.77 -4.62 -6.52
CA HIS A 128 21.11 -3.34 -6.83
C HIS A 128 21.14 -2.34 -5.65
N GLY A 129 21.88 -2.65 -4.58
CA GLY A 129 21.89 -1.89 -3.33
C GLY A 129 22.19 -0.41 -3.54
N LEU A 130 23.14 -0.06 -4.41
CA LEU A 130 23.46 1.35 -4.70
C LEU A 130 22.23 2.12 -5.23
N ILE A 131 21.53 1.57 -6.22
CA ILE A 131 20.38 2.25 -6.84
C ILE A 131 19.21 2.32 -5.86
N LEU A 132 18.96 1.24 -5.11
CA LEU A 132 17.92 1.19 -4.09
C LEU A 132 18.18 2.22 -2.97
N THR A 133 19.41 2.29 -2.48
CA THR A 133 19.82 3.26 -1.44
C THR A 133 19.69 4.70 -1.95
N VAL A 134 20.25 5.02 -3.12
CA VAL A 134 20.16 6.38 -3.68
C VAL A 134 18.70 6.79 -3.91
N THR A 135 17.86 5.86 -4.36
CA THR A 135 16.43 6.11 -4.54
C THR A 135 15.75 6.42 -3.21
N TYR A 136 15.99 5.61 -2.19
CA TYR A 136 15.45 5.82 -0.85
C TYR A 136 15.91 7.14 -0.23
N ASP A 137 17.23 7.39 -0.23
CA ASP A 137 17.82 8.60 0.33
C ASP A 137 17.29 9.87 -0.36
N THR A 138 17.12 9.83 -1.68
CA THR A 138 16.56 10.95 -2.44
C THR A 138 15.11 11.23 -2.03
N LEU A 139 14.29 10.20 -1.86
CA LEU A 139 12.89 10.35 -1.44
C LEU A 139 12.77 10.85 0.00
N VAL A 140 13.65 10.39 0.90
CA VAL A 140 13.70 10.87 2.29
C VAL A 140 14.17 12.33 2.33
N GLN A 141 15.20 12.69 1.57
CA GLN A 141 15.70 14.06 1.52
C GLN A 141 14.66 15.03 0.92
N ASP A 142 13.97 14.61 -0.14
CA ASP A 142 12.84 15.34 -0.72
C ASP A 142 11.73 15.58 0.32
N HIS A 143 11.34 14.54 1.07
CA HIS A 143 10.37 14.64 2.15
C HIS A 143 10.79 15.65 3.22
N LEU A 144 12.01 15.55 3.75
CA LEU A 144 12.54 16.48 4.76
C LEU A 144 12.67 17.92 4.24
N LEU A 145 13.01 18.08 2.95
CA LEU A 145 13.05 19.40 2.32
C LEU A 145 11.65 20.02 2.26
N MET A 146 10.65 19.24 1.84
CA MET A 146 9.26 19.68 1.79
C MET A 146 8.72 19.99 3.18
N ASP A 147 9.03 19.18 4.19
CA ASP A 147 8.68 19.46 5.59
C ASP A 147 9.23 20.81 6.03
N ARG A 148 10.50 21.10 5.75
CA ARG A 148 11.12 22.37 6.09
C ARG A 148 10.47 23.55 5.35
N LEU A 149 10.28 23.44 4.03
CA LEU A 149 9.68 24.50 3.20
C LEU A 149 8.24 24.80 3.64
N ARG A 150 7.47 23.75 3.93
CA ARG A 150 6.09 23.82 4.42
C ARG A 150 5.99 23.95 5.93
N ARG A 151 7.11 24.19 6.64
CA ARG A 151 7.15 24.49 8.07
C ARG A 151 6.50 23.41 8.96
N TYR A 152 6.57 22.14 8.56
CA TYR A 152 6.15 21.02 9.39
C TYR A 152 7.18 20.78 10.51
N PRO A 153 6.75 20.67 11.78
CA PRO A 153 7.67 20.53 12.91
C PRO A 153 8.23 19.12 13.08
N HIS A 154 7.62 18.12 12.43
CA HIS A 154 7.98 16.72 12.53
C HIS A 154 7.67 15.99 11.21
N PRO A 155 8.46 14.99 10.77
CA PRO A 155 8.23 14.31 9.49
C PRO A 155 6.87 13.63 9.33
N MET A 156 6.22 13.29 10.44
CA MET A 156 4.87 12.69 10.45
C MET A 156 3.74 13.73 10.57
N ALA A 157 4.05 15.02 10.77
CA ALA A 157 3.06 16.05 11.08
C ALA A 157 2.05 16.25 9.93
N GLU A 158 2.51 16.24 8.68
CA GLU A 158 1.65 16.32 7.51
C GLU A 158 0.66 15.15 7.45
N ARG A 159 1.13 13.94 7.79
CA ARG A 159 0.29 12.74 7.81
C ARG A 159 -0.71 12.75 8.96
N HIS A 160 -0.30 13.25 10.13
CA HIS A 160 -1.20 13.45 11.27
C HIS A 160 -2.31 14.44 10.92
N LEU A 161 -1.96 15.54 10.26
CA LEU A 161 -2.89 16.56 9.83
C LEU A 161 -3.90 16.04 8.81
N SER A 162 -3.43 15.32 7.78
CA SER A 162 -4.30 14.74 6.73
C SER A 162 -5.21 13.63 7.22
N ASN A 163 -4.78 12.85 8.22
CA ASN A 163 -5.61 11.83 8.85
C ASN A 163 -6.49 12.39 9.99
N GLU A 164 -6.32 13.66 10.35
CA GLU A 164 -7.00 14.30 11.49
C GLU A 164 -6.74 13.59 12.82
N ILE A 165 -5.50 13.13 13.02
CA ILE A 165 -5.05 12.40 14.21
C ILE A 165 -4.04 13.24 14.99
N GLU A 166 -4.21 13.30 16.31
CA GLU A 166 -3.26 13.96 17.22
C GLU A 166 -1.94 13.18 17.32
N HIS A 167 -0.82 13.89 17.42
CA HIS A 167 0.51 13.28 17.53
C HIS A 167 0.60 12.30 18.71
N GLU A 168 0.04 12.65 19.86
CA GLU A 168 0.06 11.81 21.06
C GLU A 168 -0.73 10.51 20.88
N ALA A 169 -1.72 10.47 19.98
CA ALA A 169 -2.44 9.22 19.69
C ALA A 169 -1.53 8.21 18.99
N VAL A 170 -0.72 8.67 18.04
CA VAL A 170 0.25 7.83 17.31
C VAL A 170 1.38 7.41 18.24
N GLU A 171 1.95 8.33 19.03
CA GLU A 171 2.98 8.00 20.03
C GLU A 171 2.48 6.97 21.05
N ARG A 172 1.25 7.11 21.54
CA ARG A 172 0.64 6.11 22.44
C ARG A 172 0.50 4.74 21.77
N MET A 173 0.06 4.70 20.51
CA MET A 173 -0.04 3.44 19.76
C MET A 173 1.34 2.76 19.63
N LEU A 174 2.38 3.52 19.28
CA LEU A 174 3.76 3.01 19.17
C LEU A 174 4.27 2.50 20.53
N GLY A 175 4.14 3.30 21.59
CA GLY A 175 4.58 2.91 22.93
C GLY A 175 3.85 1.67 23.47
N VAL A 176 2.54 1.53 23.20
CA VAL A 176 1.79 0.32 23.56
C VAL A 176 2.26 -0.89 22.75
N ALA A 177 2.51 -0.73 21.44
CA ALA A 177 3.03 -1.82 20.62
C ALA A 177 4.39 -2.30 21.13
N GLU A 178 5.32 -1.38 21.41
CA GLU A 178 6.66 -1.66 21.93
C GLU A 178 6.63 -2.35 23.30
N ALA A 179 5.81 -1.86 24.22
CA ALA A 179 5.64 -2.46 25.54
C ALA A 179 5.11 -3.91 25.49
N ASN A 180 4.49 -4.30 24.36
CA ASN A 180 3.89 -5.62 24.17
C ASN A 180 4.62 -6.51 23.16
N TYR A 181 5.87 -6.19 22.79
CA TYR A 181 6.70 -7.07 21.94
C TYR A 181 6.89 -8.48 22.50
N GLY A 182 6.71 -8.68 23.81
CA GLY A 182 6.66 -10.00 24.44
C GLY A 182 5.65 -10.96 23.81
N ILE A 183 4.48 -10.47 23.36
CA ILE A 183 3.45 -11.29 22.71
C ILE A 183 3.99 -11.88 21.39
N ALA A 184 4.70 -11.06 20.61
CA ALA A 184 5.33 -11.52 19.36
C ALA A 184 6.46 -12.53 19.65
N HIS A 185 7.27 -12.30 20.70
CA HIS A 185 8.30 -13.25 21.13
C HIS A 185 7.70 -14.60 21.53
N ASP A 186 6.63 -14.61 22.31
CA ASP A 186 5.92 -15.83 22.73
C ASP A 186 5.34 -16.58 21.54
N TYR A 187 4.74 -15.86 20.59
CA TYR A 187 4.26 -16.44 19.34
C TYR A 187 5.38 -17.12 18.54
N PHE A 188 6.52 -16.45 18.32
CA PHE A 188 7.63 -17.03 17.57
C PHE A 188 8.32 -18.17 18.32
N ALA A 189 8.40 -18.12 19.65
CA ALA A 189 8.91 -19.21 20.47
C ALA A 189 7.99 -20.44 20.41
N LEU A 190 6.67 -20.24 20.51
CA LEU A 190 5.69 -21.30 20.33
C LEU A 190 5.80 -21.91 18.92
N LYS A 191 5.86 -21.07 17.88
CA LYS A 191 6.01 -21.52 16.50
C LYS A 191 7.29 -22.33 16.30
N ALA A 192 8.42 -21.92 16.88
CA ALA A 192 9.66 -22.70 16.85
C ALA A 192 9.46 -24.11 17.43
N ARG A 193 8.83 -24.22 18.60
CA ARG A 193 8.50 -25.52 19.22
C ARG A 193 7.60 -26.38 18.33
N LEU A 194 6.56 -25.79 17.75
CA LEU A 194 5.62 -26.51 16.87
C LEU A 194 6.28 -26.99 15.56
N LEU A 195 7.32 -26.30 15.09
CA LEU A 195 8.10 -26.68 13.93
C LEU A 195 9.28 -27.61 14.27
N GLY A 196 9.48 -27.95 15.56
CA GLY A 196 10.62 -28.77 16.00
C GLY A 196 11.97 -28.07 15.85
N LEU A 197 11.99 -26.73 15.84
CA LEU A 197 13.20 -25.92 15.66
C LEU A 197 13.66 -25.32 17.01
N PRO A 198 14.97 -25.29 17.29
CA PRO A 198 15.48 -24.64 18.49
C PRO A 198 15.30 -23.11 18.45
N ARG A 199 15.36 -22.52 17.25
CA ARG A 199 15.13 -21.09 16.98
C ARG A 199 14.71 -20.92 15.53
N LEU A 200 13.82 -19.95 15.27
CA LEU A 200 13.46 -19.56 13.92
C LEU A 200 14.57 -18.74 13.26
N ALA A 201 14.91 -19.07 12.01
CA ALA A 201 15.58 -18.14 11.12
C ALA A 201 14.55 -17.19 10.46
N LEU A 202 15.02 -16.17 9.75
CA LEU A 202 14.14 -15.24 9.02
C LEU A 202 13.25 -15.98 8.00
N TYR A 203 13.82 -16.96 7.28
CA TYR A 203 13.07 -17.80 6.34
C TYR A 203 12.13 -18.81 7.02
N ASP A 204 12.07 -18.89 8.35
CA ASP A 204 11.13 -19.74 9.07
C ASP A 204 9.89 -18.98 9.57
N GLN A 205 9.88 -17.64 9.49
CA GLN A 205 8.79 -16.79 10.04
C GLN A 205 7.43 -17.12 9.43
N TYR A 206 7.40 -17.42 8.13
CA TYR A 206 6.18 -17.70 7.37
C TYR A 206 5.90 -19.19 7.16
N ALA A 207 6.74 -20.07 7.70
CA ALA A 207 6.58 -21.51 7.56
C ALA A 207 5.20 -21.96 8.08
N PRO A 208 4.50 -22.86 7.36
CA PRO A 208 3.22 -23.37 7.81
C PRO A 208 3.42 -24.34 8.98
N VAL A 209 2.61 -24.19 10.01
CA VAL A 209 2.56 -25.14 11.13
C VAL A 209 1.62 -26.28 10.74
N GLY A 210 2.05 -27.53 10.90
CA GLY A 210 1.23 -28.71 10.57
C GLY A 210 1.45 -29.29 9.17
N GLY A 211 2.44 -28.79 8.42
CA GLY A 211 2.83 -29.34 7.12
C GLY A 211 2.37 -28.50 5.92
N PRO A 212 2.46 -29.04 4.69
CA PRO A 212 2.08 -28.32 3.48
C PRO A 212 0.57 -28.03 3.47
N LEU A 213 0.22 -26.80 3.12
CA LEU A 213 -1.16 -26.44 2.82
C LEU A 213 -1.49 -26.85 1.38
N PRO A 214 -2.71 -27.33 1.10
CA PRO A 214 -3.11 -27.61 -0.28
C PRO A 214 -3.13 -26.32 -1.11
N PRO A 215 -2.78 -26.39 -2.41
CA PRO A 215 -2.94 -25.26 -3.30
C PRO A 215 -4.41 -24.85 -3.40
N CYS A 216 -4.66 -23.57 -3.59
CA CYS A 216 -5.99 -23.02 -3.78
C CYS A 216 -6.03 -22.30 -5.11
N THR A 217 -6.58 -22.95 -6.15
CA THR A 217 -6.76 -22.34 -7.48
C THR A 217 -7.62 -21.07 -7.39
N PHE A 218 -7.46 -20.14 -8.34
CA PHE A 218 -8.26 -18.90 -8.37
C PHE A 218 -9.78 -19.15 -8.37
N ASP A 219 -10.26 -20.18 -9.08
CA ASP A 219 -11.69 -20.54 -9.06
C ASP A 219 -12.15 -21.01 -7.68
N ARG A 220 -11.34 -21.83 -7.00
CA ARG A 220 -11.62 -22.23 -5.62
C ARG A 220 -11.59 -21.03 -4.66
N ALA A 221 -10.68 -20.09 -4.86
CA ALA A 221 -10.63 -18.85 -4.09
C ALA A 221 -11.91 -18.02 -4.26
N ARG A 222 -12.39 -17.87 -5.50
CA ARG A 222 -13.67 -17.23 -5.80
C ARG A 222 -14.81 -17.86 -5.02
N GLU A 223 -14.94 -19.18 -5.04
CA GLU A 223 -15.98 -19.90 -4.29
C GLU A 223 -15.91 -19.62 -2.79
N LEU A 224 -14.72 -19.73 -2.20
CA LEU A 224 -14.50 -19.52 -0.77
C LEU A 224 -14.84 -18.08 -0.35
N ILE A 225 -14.41 -17.10 -1.14
CA ILE A 225 -14.66 -15.68 -0.86
C ILE A 225 -16.14 -15.35 -0.99
N LEU A 226 -16.80 -15.80 -2.07
CA LEU A 226 -18.23 -15.55 -2.27
C LEU A 226 -19.11 -16.26 -1.24
N ALA A 227 -18.69 -17.42 -0.73
CA ALA A 227 -19.34 -18.08 0.38
C ALA A 227 -19.19 -17.27 1.67
N ALA A 228 -17.95 -16.94 2.06
CA ALA A 228 -17.66 -16.18 3.28
C ALA A 228 -18.35 -14.81 3.29
N PHE A 229 -18.35 -14.09 2.17
CA PHE A 229 -19.04 -12.81 2.05
C PHE A 229 -20.56 -12.97 2.10
N GLY A 230 -21.11 -14.04 1.51
CA GLY A 230 -22.54 -14.33 1.57
C GLY A 230 -23.02 -14.67 2.97
N ASP A 231 -22.23 -15.47 3.70
CA ASP A 231 -22.49 -15.83 5.10
C ASP A 231 -22.45 -14.59 6.01
N PHE A 232 -21.58 -13.62 5.70
CA PHE A 232 -21.55 -12.34 6.41
C PHE A 232 -22.75 -11.45 6.05
N ALA A 233 -22.96 -11.19 4.75
CA ALA A 233 -24.08 -10.41 4.24
C ALA A 233 -24.37 -10.73 2.76
N PRO A 234 -25.61 -11.08 2.37
CA PRO A 234 -25.94 -11.41 0.98
C PRO A 234 -25.53 -10.35 -0.05
N VAL A 235 -25.65 -9.07 0.30
CA VAL A 235 -25.26 -7.95 -0.58
C VAL A 235 -23.75 -7.90 -0.84
N PHE A 236 -22.91 -8.36 0.08
CA PHE A 236 -21.46 -8.40 -0.13
C PHE A 236 -21.09 -9.46 -1.17
N ARG A 237 -21.77 -10.61 -1.14
CA ARG A 237 -21.61 -11.64 -2.17
C ARG A 237 -22.03 -11.11 -3.54
N GLU A 238 -23.19 -10.46 -3.63
CA GLU A 238 -23.72 -9.93 -4.90
C GLU A 238 -22.74 -8.94 -5.54
N VAL A 239 -22.21 -7.99 -4.77
CA VAL A 239 -21.25 -7.01 -5.28
C VAL A 239 -19.93 -7.68 -5.64
N ALA A 240 -19.39 -8.55 -4.79
CA ALA A 240 -18.15 -9.27 -5.07
C ALA A 240 -18.24 -10.17 -6.32
N GLU A 241 -19.40 -10.78 -6.57
CA GLU A 241 -19.63 -11.59 -7.76
C GLU A 241 -19.50 -10.78 -9.06
N GLN A 242 -19.82 -9.49 -9.03
CA GLN A 242 -19.61 -8.59 -10.18
C GLN A 242 -18.12 -8.44 -10.52
N PHE A 243 -17.24 -8.37 -9.52
CA PHE A 243 -15.79 -8.27 -9.76
C PHE A 243 -15.25 -9.47 -10.53
N PHE A 244 -15.69 -10.68 -10.18
CA PHE A 244 -15.29 -11.91 -10.88
C PHE A 244 -15.96 -12.02 -12.25
N SER A 245 -17.28 -11.85 -12.32
CA SER A 245 -18.04 -12.06 -13.56
C SER A 245 -17.75 -11.02 -14.65
N ARG A 246 -17.45 -9.78 -14.26
CA ARG A 246 -17.16 -8.67 -15.18
C ARG A 246 -15.67 -8.46 -15.44
N ARG A 247 -14.81 -9.36 -14.96
CA ARG A 247 -13.35 -9.32 -15.17
C ARG A 247 -12.71 -8.02 -14.66
N TRP A 248 -13.07 -7.61 -13.44
CA TRP A 248 -12.50 -6.43 -12.78
C TRP A 248 -11.27 -6.77 -11.92
N ILE A 249 -10.83 -8.03 -11.94
CA ILE A 249 -9.67 -8.54 -11.21
C ILE A 249 -8.62 -8.99 -12.23
N ASP A 250 -7.44 -8.39 -12.18
CA ASP A 250 -6.23 -8.85 -12.88
C ASP A 250 -5.35 -9.64 -11.89
N ALA A 251 -5.54 -10.95 -11.84
CA ALA A 251 -4.89 -11.86 -10.89
C ALA A 251 -3.62 -12.55 -11.42
N GLU A 252 -3.50 -12.72 -12.73
CA GLU A 252 -2.44 -13.53 -13.35
C GLU A 252 -1.05 -12.91 -13.17
N ILE A 253 -0.08 -13.74 -12.77
CA ILE A 253 1.31 -13.31 -12.57
C ILE A 253 2.05 -13.31 -13.90
N ARG A 254 2.85 -12.26 -14.10
CA ARG A 254 3.70 -12.10 -15.30
C ARG A 254 4.89 -11.20 -14.99
N LYS A 255 6.01 -11.46 -15.66
CA LYS A 255 7.22 -10.63 -15.57
C LYS A 255 6.90 -9.17 -15.88
N GLY A 256 7.41 -8.23 -15.07
CA GLY A 256 7.16 -6.80 -15.21
C GLY A 256 5.79 -6.33 -14.72
N LYS A 257 4.93 -7.22 -14.19
CA LYS A 257 3.71 -6.78 -13.49
C LYS A 257 4.09 -6.11 -12.17
N HIS A 258 3.35 -5.06 -11.82
CA HIS A 258 3.47 -4.42 -10.52
C HIS A 258 3.27 -5.45 -9.39
N GLY A 259 4.15 -5.41 -8.39
CA GLY A 259 4.12 -6.34 -7.26
C GLY A 259 2.95 -6.08 -6.31
N GLY A 260 2.68 -7.04 -5.43
CA GLY A 260 1.64 -6.90 -4.39
C GLY A 260 0.22 -7.00 -4.94
N ALA A 261 -0.70 -6.31 -4.27
CA ALA A 261 -2.10 -6.21 -4.66
C ALA A 261 -2.64 -4.81 -4.34
N VAL A 262 -3.63 -4.35 -5.10
CA VAL A 262 -4.29 -3.05 -4.90
C VAL A 262 -5.68 -3.04 -5.53
N CYS A 263 -6.60 -2.35 -4.87
CA CYS A 263 -7.88 -1.95 -5.41
C CYS A 263 -7.85 -0.45 -5.72
N SER A 264 -8.24 -0.07 -6.93
CA SER A 264 -8.27 1.31 -7.38
C SER A 264 -9.61 1.66 -8.01
N ARG A 265 -10.18 2.79 -7.61
CA ARG A 265 -11.40 3.36 -8.19
C ARG A 265 -11.03 4.64 -8.96
N PRO A 266 -11.03 4.63 -10.31
CA PRO A 266 -10.58 5.79 -11.08
C PRO A 266 -11.47 7.04 -10.96
N SER A 267 -12.75 6.86 -10.64
CA SER A 267 -13.73 7.94 -10.47
C SER A 267 -14.92 7.45 -9.65
N PRO A 268 -15.62 8.33 -8.90
CA PRO A 268 -16.88 8.00 -8.24
C PRO A 268 -17.95 7.43 -9.18
N ALA A 269 -17.92 7.80 -10.47
CA ALA A 269 -18.87 7.27 -11.46
C ALA A 269 -18.54 5.85 -11.95
N LEU A 270 -17.33 5.35 -11.65
CA LEU A 270 -16.84 4.07 -12.14
C LEU A 270 -16.70 3.06 -11.00
N HIS A 271 -16.78 1.78 -11.36
CA HIS A 271 -16.51 0.70 -10.43
C HIS A 271 -15.00 0.58 -10.15
N PRO A 272 -14.61 0.02 -9.00
CA PRO A 272 -13.21 -0.28 -8.71
C PRO A 272 -12.66 -1.43 -9.57
N TYR A 273 -11.33 -1.47 -9.69
CA TYR A 273 -10.55 -2.54 -10.31
C TYR A 273 -9.53 -3.07 -9.31
N ILE A 274 -9.25 -4.37 -9.37
CA ILE A 274 -8.29 -5.03 -8.51
C ILE A 274 -7.13 -5.55 -9.35
N LEU A 275 -5.91 -5.25 -8.94
CA LEU A 275 -4.68 -5.89 -9.39
C LEU A 275 -4.15 -6.75 -8.25
N CYS A 276 -3.84 -8.02 -8.51
CA CYS A 276 -3.14 -8.87 -7.55
C CYS A 276 -2.23 -9.87 -8.28
N ASN A 277 -1.38 -10.56 -7.51
CA ASN A 277 -0.45 -11.56 -8.02
C ASN A 277 -0.78 -12.91 -7.38
N TYR A 278 -1.55 -13.75 -8.07
CA TYR A 278 -2.09 -14.99 -7.53
C TYR A 278 -1.19 -16.19 -7.86
N THR A 279 -0.63 -16.83 -6.84
CA THR A 279 0.31 -17.98 -6.89
C THR A 279 -0.31 -19.30 -6.39
N ASP A 280 -1.64 -19.43 -6.42
CA ASP A 280 -2.39 -20.61 -6.00
C ASP A 280 -2.17 -21.04 -4.53
N ASN A 281 -1.99 -20.08 -3.63
CA ASN A 281 -1.85 -20.36 -2.20
C ASN A 281 -2.97 -19.72 -1.36
N LEU A 282 -3.18 -20.21 -0.13
CA LEU A 282 -4.25 -19.71 0.76
C LEU A 282 -4.07 -18.24 1.16
N ARG A 283 -2.84 -17.73 1.25
CA ARG A 283 -2.57 -16.32 1.52
C ARG A 283 -3.11 -15.44 0.38
N ASP A 284 -2.99 -15.89 -0.86
CA ASP A 284 -3.50 -15.15 -2.02
C ASP A 284 -5.03 -15.02 -1.97
N VAL A 285 -5.74 -16.03 -1.44
CA VAL A 285 -7.19 -15.95 -1.17
C VAL A 285 -7.49 -14.79 -0.23
N LEU A 286 -6.74 -14.67 0.86
CA LEU A 286 -6.89 -13.58 1.83
C LEU A 286 -6.56 -12.22 1.19
N THR A 287 -5.54 -12.16 0.34
CA THR A 287 -5.20 -10.95 -0.42
C THR A 287 -6.33 -10.54 -1.36
N VAL A 288 -6.90 -11.46 -2.14
CA VAL A 288 -8.05 -11.15 -3.02
C VAL A 288 -9.26 -10.71 -2.20
N ALA A 289 -9.54 -11.37 -1.07
CA ALA A 289 -10.61 -10.98 -0.16
C ALA A 289 -10.39 -9.57 0.42
N HIS A 290 -9.14 -9.23 0.76
CA HIS A 290 -8.75 -7.90 1.25
C HIS A 290 -9.04 -6.82 0.19
N GLU A 291 -8.57 -7.03 -1.05
CA GLU A 291 -8.82 -6.07 -2.14
C GLU A 291 -10.30 -5.97 -2.52
N LEU A 292 -11.05 -7.07 -2.44
CA LEU A 292 -12.50 -7.05 -2.58
C LEU A 292 -13.17 -6.27 -1.44
N GLY A 293 -12.62 -6.28 -0.23
CA GLY A 293 -13.05 -5.40 0.86
C GLY A 293 -12.93 -3.93 0.47
N HIS A 294 -11.80 -3.53 -0.12
CA HIS A 294 -11.65 -2.18 -0.70
C HIS A 294 -12.62 -1.94 -1.87
N GLY A 295 -12.86 -2.94 -2.72
CA GLY A 295 -13.82 -2.87 -3.81
C GLY A 295 -15.27 -2.68 -3.33
N LEU A 296 -15.64 -3.36 -2.26
CA LEU A 296 -16.95 -3.23 -1.59
C LEU A 296 -17.09 -1.85 -0.95
N HIS A 297 -16.08 -1.41 -0.19
CA HIS A 297 -16.08 -0.05 0.38
C HIS A 297 -16.22 0.98 -0.75
N GLY A 298 -15.43 0.87 -1.81
CA GLY A 298 -15.52 1.71 -2.98
C GLY A 298 -16.82 1.57 -3.77
N HIS A 299 -17.63 0.52 -3.58
CA HIS A 299 -18.95 0.40 -4.18
C HIS A 299 -20.03 1.13 -3.34
N PHE A 300 -19.91 1.09 -2.01
CA PHE A 300 -20.88 1.66 -1.08
C PHE A 300 -20.60 3.12 -0.68
N ALA A 301 -19.37 3.61 -0.88
CA ALA A 301 -18.97 5.01 -0.70
C ALA A 301 -19.38 5.87 -1.90
#